data_AF-A0A6S6TEU8-F1
#
_entry.id   AF-A0A6S6TEU8-F1
#
_cell.length_a   1.000
_cell.length_b   1.000
_cell.length_c   1.000
_cell.angle_alpha   90.00
_cell.angle_beta   90.00
_cell.angle_gamma   90.00
#
_symmetry.space_group_name_H-M   'P 1'
#
loop_
_entity.id
_entity.type
_entity.pdbx_description
1 polymer ?
#
loop_
_entity_poly.entity_id
_entity_poly.type
_entity_poly.pdbx_seq_one_letter_code
_entity_poly.pdbx_strand_id
1 'polypeptide(L)'
;MIQRGGAVVIRLLDHVQQKTIKPLITGSIAKGTQIFTDEYAIYDRLPQWGYPRKSVCHSKGEYARDEDGDGFCEVHVNTMEGFWSL
;
A
#
# COMPACT_ATOMS: atom_id res chain seq x y z
N MET A 1 2.70 -6.48 -3.87
CA MET A 1 2.44 -5.17 -4.49
C MET A 1 1.43 -5.39 -5.60
N ILE A 2 0.40 -4.54 -5.71
CA ILE A 2 -0.69 -4.70 -6.67
C ILE A 2 -1.00 -3.37 -7.35
N GLN A 3 -1.12 -3.38 -8.67
CA GLN A 3 -1.60 -2.24 -9.46
C GLN A 3 -3.09 -2.43 -9.76
N ARG A 4 -3.91 -1.41 -9.52
CA ARG A 4 -5.34 -1.44 -9.90
C ARG A 4 -5.45 -1.66 -11.42
N GLY A 5 -6.17 -2.70 -11.82
CA GLY A 5 -6.33 -3.08 -13.23
C GLY A 5 -5.04 -3.52 -13.94
N GLY A 6 -3.99 -3.84 -13.17
CA GLY A 6 -2.66 -4.15 -13.72
C GLY A 6 -2.01 -5.36 -13.09
N ALA A 7 -0.69 -5.36 -13.06
CA ALA A 7 0.09 -6.49 -12.60
C ALA A 7 0.07 -6.66 -11.07
N VAL A 8 0.30 -7.90 -10.64
CA VAL A 8 0.53 -8.28 -9.25
C VAL A 8 1.96 -8.81 -9.11
N VAL A 9 2.66 -8.37 -8.07
CA VAL A 9 4.00 -8.88 -7.70
C VAL A 9 3.95 -9.42 -6.28
N ILE A 10 4.24 -10.71 -6.14
CA ILE A 10 4.37 -11.43 -4.87
C ILE A 10 5.82 -11.85 -4.67
N ARG A 11 6.33 -11.66 -3.46
CA ARG A 11 7.67 -12.08 -3.04
C ARG A 11 7.57 -12.65 -1.64
N LEU A 12 8.01 -13.89 -1.47
CA LEU A 12 8.20 -14.49 -0.16
C LEU A 12 9.52 -13.94 0.42
N LEU A 13 9.50 -13.57 1.69
CA LEU A 13 10.66 -13.06 2.42
C LEU A 13 10.78 -13.79 3.75
N ASP A 14 11.97 -14.32 4.03
CA ASP A 14 12.24 -14.97 5.32
C ASP A 14 12.18 -13.96 6.49
N HIS A 15 12.59 -12.72 6.25
CA HIS A 15 12.63 -11.66 7.25
C HIS A 15 12.15 -10.32 6.67
N VAL A 16 11.01 -9.85 7.17
CA VAL A 16 10.37 -8.62 6.71
C VAL A 16 10.88 -7.43 7.51
N GLN A 17 11.66 -6.56 6.87
CA GLN A 17 12.28 -5.36 7.44
C GLN A 17 12.31 -4.25 6.39
N GLN A 18 12.37 -2.98 6.79
CA GLN A 18 12.48 -1.87 5.84
C GLN A 18 13.65 -2.04 4.85
N LYS A 19 14.79 -2.55 5.33
CA LYS A 19 15.96 -2.82 4.49
C LYS A 19 15.73 -3.94 3.47
N THR A 20 14.87 -4.93 3.77
CA THR A 20 14.59 -6.06 2.89
C THR A 20 13.48 -5.74 1.89
N ILE A 21 12.48 -4.94 2.26
CA ILE A 21 11.39 -4.56 1.36
C ILE A 21 11.73 -3.38 0.45
N LYS A 22 12.62 -2.46 0.87
CA LYS A 22 13.01 -1.28 0.07
C LYS A 22 13.42 -1.64 -1.36
N PRO A 23 14.40 -2.52 -1.60
CA PRO A 23 14.83 -2.83 -2.97
C PRO A 23 13.71 -3.45 -3.82
N LEU A 24 12.81 -4.22 -3.21
CA LEU A 24 11.68 -4.83 -3.92
C LEU A 24 10.67 -3.78 -4.36
N ILE A 25 10.33 -2.84 -3.47
CA ILE A 25 9.42 -1.73 -3.77
C ILE A 25 10.04 -0.84 -4.85
N THR A 26 11.29 -0.40 -4.66
CA THR A 26 11.95 0.51 -5.60
C THR A 26 12.22 -0.09 -6.97
N GLY A 27 12.40 -1.42 -7.04
CA GLY A 27 12.61 -2.14 -8.29
C GLY A 27 11.32 -2.53 -9.02
N SER A 28 10.16 -2.54 -8.34
CA SER A 28 8.89 -3.02 -8.90
C SER A 28 7.87 -1.91 -9.14
N ILE A 29 7.98 -0.77 -8.44
CA ILE A 29 7.01 0.33 -8.51
C ILE A 29 7.73 1.57 -9.04
N ALA A 30 7.17 2.18 -10.09
CA ALA A 30 7.69 3.41 -10.66
C ALA A 30 7.76 4.54 -9.60
N LYS A 31 8.87 5.28 -9.57
CA LYS A 31 9.05 6.38 -8.61
C LYS A 31 7.95 7.44 -8.77
N GLY A 32 7.46 7.98 -7.66
CA GLY A 32 6.37 8.96 -7.66
C GLY A 32 4.96 8.35 -7.72
N THR A 33 4.81 7.02 -7.89
CA THR A 33 3.50 6.36 -7.80
C THR A 33 2.89 6.55 -6.41
N GLN A 34 1.60 6.92 -6.37
CA GLN A 34 0.80 6.95 -5.16
C GLN A 34 0.59 5.53 -4.63
N ILE A 35 1.04 5.26 -3.40
CA ILE A 35 0.86 3.97 -2.74
C ILE A 35 -0.23 4.10 -1.67
N PHE A 36 -1.09 3.09 -1.62
CA PHE A 36 -2.10 2.89 -0.58
C PHE A 36 -1.68 1.70 0.28
N THR A 37 -1.71 1.87 1.60
CA THR A 37 -1.37 0.81 2.57
C THR A 37 -2.38 0.79 3.72
N ASP A 38 -2.31 -0.25 4.54
CA ASP A 38 -2.86 -0.24 5.89
C ASP A 38 -2.00 0.62 6.84
N GLU A 39 -2.24 0.48 8.15
CA GLU A 39 -1.51 1.17 9.20
C GLU A 39 -0.11 0.60 9.51
N TYR A 40 0.36 -0.44 8.81
CA TYR A 40 1.60 -1.09 9.25
C TYR A 40 2.82 -0.15 9.09
N ALA A 41 3.48 0.13 10.22
CA ALA A 41 4.58 1.09 10.32
C ALA A 41 5.80 0.76 9.43
N ILE A 42 5.90 -0.46 8.92
CA ILE A 42 6.98 -0.84 8.00
C ILE A 42 7.02 0.07 6.76
N TYR A 43 5.86 0.59 6.33
CA TYR A 43 5.72 1.43 5.15
C TYR A 43 5.98 2.93 5.41
N ASP A 44 6.32 3.33 6.64
CA ASP A 44 6.47 4.76 7.01
C ASP A 44 7.60 5.46 6.26
N ARG A 45 8.53 4.69 5.68
CA ARG A 45 9.64 5.20 4.89
C ARG A 45 9.33 5.45 3.40
N LEU A 46 8.12 5.12 2.94
CA LEU A 46 7.71 5.29 1.55
C LEU A 46 7.91 6.72 1.03
N PRO A 47 7.49 7.79 1.75
CA PRO A 47 7.73 9.16 1.30
C PRO A 47 9.21 9.48 1.10
N GLN A 48 10.08 9.03 2.01
CA GLN A 48 11.54 9.22 1.91
C GLN A 48 12.16 8.40 0.78
N TRP A 49 11.49 7.35 0.30
CA TRP A 49 11.90 6.58 -0.88
C TRP A 49 11.32 7.14 -2.18
N GLY A 50 10.54 8.23 -2.12
CA GLY A 50 9.96 8.91 -3.28
C GLY A 50 8.59 8.41 -3.69
N TYR A 51 7.82 7.84 -2.76
CA TYR A 51 6.45 7.38 -2.98
C TYR A 51 5.49 8.14 -2.05
N PRO A 52 4.61 8.98 -2.60
CA PRO A 52 3.47 9.49 -1.84
C PRO A 52 2.70 8.32 -1.23
N ARG A 53 2.32 8.44 0.04
CA ARG A 53 1.60 7.39 0.77
C ARG A 53 0.29 7.96 1.30
N LYS A 54 -0.79 7.21 1.08
CA LYS A 54 -2.04 7.32 1.81
C LYS A 54 -2.27 6.01 2.53
N SER A 55 -2.85 6.06 3.72
CA SER A 55 -3.15 4.86 4.50
C SER A 55 -4.53 4.93 5.12
N VAL A 56 -5.10 3.76 5.33
CA VAL A 56 -6.23 3.53 6.25
C VAL A 56 -5.72 2.96 7.57
N CYS A 57 -6.54 3.01 8.62
CA CYS A 57 -6.19 2.52 9.94
C CYS A 57 -7.33 1.66 10.51
N HIS A 58 -7.20 0.33 10.35
CA HIS A 58 -8.22 -0.63 10.76
C HIS A 58 -8.45 -0.63 12.27
N SER A 59 -7.38 -0.41 13.04
CA SER A 59 -7.45 -0.22 14.50
C SER A 59 -8.31 0.98 14.94
N LYS A 60 -8.59 1.93 14.05
CA LYS A 60 -9.56 3.04 14.27
C LYS A 60 -10.93 2.79 13.62
N GLY A 61 -11.16 1.60 13.07
CA GLY A 61 -12.36 1.28 12.30
C GLY A 61 -12.40 1.95 10.92
N GLU A 62 -11.28 2.48 10.43
CA GLU A 62 -11.18 3.10 9.10
C GLU A 62 -10.77 2.04 8.08
N TYR A 63 -11.71 1.59 7.24
CA TYR A 63 -11.48 0.59 6.18
C TYR A 63 -11.45 1.21 4.78
N ALA A 64 -12.11 2.35 4.62
CA ALA A 64 -12.06 3.18 3.42
C ALA A 64 -12.26 4.63 3.86
N ARG A 65 -11.53 5.57 3.24
CA ARG A 65 -11.65 7.00 3.51
C ARG A 65 -11.97 7.74 2.22
N ASP A 66 -13.06 8.50 2.29
CA ASP A 66 -13.41 9.59 1.40
C ASP A 66 -12.59 10.82 1.81
N GLU A 67 -11.67 11.24 0.96
CA GLU A 67 -10.75 12.34 1.29
C GLU A 67 -11.32 13.72 0.94
N ASP A 68 -12.23 13.81 -0.03
CA ASP A 68 -12.78 15.09 -0.52
C ASP A 68 -14.26 15.32 -0.18
N GLY A 69 -14.93 14.34 0.42
CA GLY A 69 -16.29 14.40 0.90
C GLY A 69 -17.35 14.21 -0.18
N ASP A 70 -17.00 13.67 -1.35
CA ASP A 70 -17.93 13.47 -2.46
C ASP A 70 -18.76 12.16 -2.35
N GLY A 71 -18.49 11.34 -1.34
CA GLY A 71 -19.11 10.04 -1.10
C GLY A 71 -18.40 8.87 -1.75
N PHE A 72 -17.34 9.10 -2.54
CA PHE A 72 -16.43 8.09 -3.04
C PHE A 72 -15.26 7.92 -2.08
N CYS A 73 -14.81 6.69 -1.84
CA CYS A 73 -13.65 6.44 -0.97
C CYS A 73 -12.42 6.11 -1.82
N GLU A 74 -11.55 7.09 -2.08
CA GLU A 74 -10.33 6.90 -2.88
C GLU A 74 -9.27 6.08 -2.13
N VAL A 75 -9.26 6.22 -0.80
CA VAL A 75 -8.20 5.68 0.07
C VAL A 75 -8.66 4.39 0.70
N HIS A 76 -8.20 3.27 0.15
CA HIS A 76 -8.48 1.94 0.68
C HIS A 76 -7.46 0.92 0.15
N VAL A 77 -7.39 -0.26 0.78
CA VAL A 77 -6.51 -1.37 0.39
C VAL A 77 -7.26 -2.63 -0.07
N ASN A 78 -8.58 -2.54 -0.24
CA ASN A 78 -9.48 -3.66 -0.55
C ASN A 78 -9.05 -4.53 -1.74
N THR A 79 -8.35 -3.97 -2.74
CA THR A 79 -7.83 -4.78 -3.87
C THR A 79 -6.79 -5.80 -3.41
N MET A 80 -5.90 -5.42 -2.48
CA MET A 80 -4.92 -6.35 -1.91
C MET A 80 -5.58 -7.31 -0.92
N GLU A 81 -6.53 -6.84 -0.11
CA GLU A 81 -7.25 -7.71 0.84
C GLU A 81 -8.08 -8.76 0.11
N GLY A 82 -8.86 -8.32 -0.89
CA GLY A 82 -9.66 -9.20 -1.75
C GLY A 82 -8.83 -10.16 -2.59
N PHE A 83 -7.57 -9.83 -2.90
CA PHE A 83 -6.65 -10.76 -3.57
C PHE A 83 -6.38 -12.01 -2.71
N TRP A 84 -6.48 -11.90 -1.38
CA TRP A 84 -6.31 -13.02 -0.44
C TRP A 84 -7.64 -13.63 0.00
N SER A 85 -8.77 -13.08 -0.43
CA SER A 85 -10.08 -13.69 -0.21
C SER A 85 -10.25 -14.87 -1.15
N LEU A 86 -10.43 -16.07 -0.55
CA LEU A 86 -10.86 -17.29 -1.23
C LEU A 86 -12.36 -17.23 -1.56
#